data_AF-A0A5D2XKJ4-F1
#
_entry.id   AF-A0A5D2XKJ4-F1
#
_cell.length_a   1.000
_cell.length_b   1.000
_cell.length_c   1.000
_cell.angle_alpha   90.00
_cell.angle_beta   90.00
_cell.angle_gamma   90.00
#
_symmetry.space_group_name_H-M   'P 1'
#
loop_
_entity.id
_entity.type
_entity.pdbx_description
1 polymer ?
#
loop_
_entity_poly.entity_id
_entity_poly.type
_entity_poly.pdbx_seq_one_letter_code
_entity_poly.pdbx_strand_id
1 'polypeptide(L)'
;MMGVDGVLGAALLCAIHGATLENTLFEDGDDANIFRAFNLTQAEETYSMVTANRFWSQIFRVAFSNKRWLHFFMLFVSVTDLWMSALGVVGLALNLRAYDFVSQEIYTAENLEFETFYTKNILLNEGIRAWMAAQDQPHENLLFYNSLIFSGFLLCMLNDLRYLFLI
;
A
#
# COMPACT_ATOMS: atom_id res chain seq x y z
N MET A 1 -3.66 6.94 1.93
CA MET A 1 -2.71 6.40 0.93
C MET A 1 -1.29 6.36 1.47
N MET A 2 -0.74 7.45 2.02
CA MET A 2 0.62 7.50 2.59
C MET A 2 1.01 6.29 3.46
N GLY A 3 0.08 5.82 4.32
CA GLY A 3 0.28 4.60 5.10
C GLY A 3 0.65 3.34 4.32
N VAL A 4 -0.02 3.11 3.18
CA VAL A 4 0.24 1.96 2.30
C VAL A 4 1.57 2.13 1.59
N ASP A 5 1.83 3.33 1.06
CA ASP A 5 3.09 3.66 0.37
C ASP A 5 4.29 3.40 1.28
N GLY A 6 4.14 3.71 2.57
CA GLY A 6 5.16 3.45 3.57
C GLY A 6 5.39 2.00 3.95
N VAL A 7 4.32 1.23 4.12
CA VAL A 7 4.45 -0.19 4.43
C VAL A 7 5.11 -0.92 3.25
N LEU A 8 4.67 -0.62 2.02
CA LEU A 8 5.29 -1.19 0.81
C LEU A 8 6.71 -0.66 0.61
N GLY A 9 6.96 0.62 0.85
CA GLY A 9 8.28 1.24 0.79
C GLY A 9 9.25 0.67 1.81
N ALA A 10 8.83 0.44 3.05
CA ALA A 10 9.61 -0.20 4.10
C ALA A 10 9.93 -1.66 3.77
N ALA A 11 8.96 -2.41 3.25
CA ALA A 11 9.18 -3.79 2.79
C ALA A 11 10.20 -3.83 1.63
N LEU A 12 10.07 -2.91 0.67
CA LEU A 12 11.02 -2.76 -0.44
C LEU A 12 12.43 -2.41 0.07
N LEU A 13 12.56 -1.44 0.98
CA LEU A 13 13.83 -1.05 1.58
C LEU A 13 14.45 -2.19 2.38
N CYS A 14 13.65 -2.97 3.12
CA CYS A 14 14.11 -4.14 3.86
C CYS A 14 14.71 -5.19 2.91
N ALA A 15 13.97 -5.53 1.85
CA ALA A 15 14.42 -6.52 0.86
C ALA A 15 15.67 -6.05 0.12
N ILE A 16 15.67 -4.82 -0.38
CA ILE A 16 16.81 -4.25 -1.13
C ILE A 16 18.03 -4.13 -0.22
N HIS A 17 17.88 -3.65 1.01
CA HIS A 17 19.00 -3.49 1.94
C HIS A 17 19.61 -4.85 2.29
N GLY A 18 18.79 -5.82 2.71
CA GLY A 18 19.26 -7.18 3.03
C GLY A 18 19.97 -7.85 1.86
N ALA A 19 19.35 -7.84 0.68
CA ALA A 19 19.95 -8.42 -0.51
C ALA A 19 21.25 -7.72 -0.92
N THR A 20 21.33 -6.38 -0.81
CA THR A 20 22.56 -5.64 -1.11
C THR A 20 23.69 -6.01 -0.16
N LEU A 21 23.39 -6.13 1.15
CA LEU A 21 24.38 -6.52 2.15
C LEU A 21 24.98 -7.89 1.79
N GLU A 22 24.12 -8.90 1.61
CA GLU A 22 24.55 -10.27 1.33
C GLU A 22 25.34 -10.41 0.02
N ASN A 23 25.06 -9.58 -0.98
CA ASN A 23 25.74 -9.61 -2.28
C ASN A 23 26.97 -8.69 -2.36
N THR A 24 27.33 -8.01 -1.27
CA THR A 24 28.53 -7.15 -1.21
C THR A 24 29.44 -7.48 -0.03
N LEU A 25 29.27 -8.67 0.55
CA LEU A 25 30.13 -9.19 1.62
C LEU A 25 31.58 -9.30 1.16
N PHE A 26 32.51 -9.05 2.08
CA PHE A 26 33.91 -9.41 1.89
C PHE A 26 34.09 -10.92 2.09
N GLU A 27 35.12 -11.48 1.44
CA GLU A 27 35.50 -12.87 1.62
C GLU A 27 36.40 -12.99 2.87
N ASP A 28 35.76 -13.16 4.03
CA ASP A 28 36.42 -13.18 5.35
C ASP A 28 36.64 -14.62 5.90
N GLY A 29 36.42 -15.65 5.08
CA GLY A 29 36.63 -17.05 5.45
C GLY A 29 36.59 -18.03 4.26
N ASP A 30 37.08 -19.25 4.47
CA ASP A 30 37.28 -20.25 3.40
C ASP A 30 36.06 -21.16 3.15
N ASP A 31 35.05 -21.12 4.03
CA ASP A 31 33.85 -21.94 3.93
C ASP A 31 32.89 -21.37 2.87
N ALA A 32 32.26 -22.23 2.07
CA ALA A 32 31.19 -21.82 1.14
C ALA A 32 29.97 -21.20 1.88
N ASN A 33 29.83 -21.50 3.18
CA ASN A 33 28.85 -20.85 4.04
C ASN A 33 29.46 -19.59 4.69
N ILE A 34 29.12 -18.44 4.13
CA ILE A 34 29.67 -17.12 4.51
C ILE A 34 29.22 -16.62 5.90
N PHE A 35 28.17 -17.20 6.51
CA PHE A 35 27.68 -16.74 7.81
C PHE A 35 28.66 -16.95 8.96
N ARG A 36 29.59 -17.91 8.84
CA ARG A 36 30.61 -18.19 9.87
C ARG A 36 31.80 -17.24 9.84
N ALA A 37 31.97 -16.50 8.75
CA ALA A 37 33.07 -15.56 8.58
C ALA A 37 32.85 -14.26 9.37
N PHE A 38 31.64 -14.02 9.91
CA PHE A 38 31.32 -12.84 10.71
C PHE A 38 31.65 -13.01 12.19
N ASN A 39 32.28 -12.00 12.79
CA ASN A 39 32.48 -11.91 14.23
C ASN A 39 31.80 -10.67 14.82
N LEU A 40 31.03 -10.85 15.90
CA LEU A 40 30.29 -9.78 16.59
C LEU A 40 31.17 -8.62 17.07
N THR A 41 32.44 -8.87 17.39
CA THR A 41 33.35 -7.83 17.91
C THR A 41 34.35 -7.33 16.88
N GLN A 42 34.18 -7.67 15.59
CA GLN A 42 35.07 -7.17 14.54
C GLN A 42 34.95 -5.65 14.39
N ALA A 43 36.08 -4.97 14.17
CA ALA A 43 36.11 -3.53 13.96
C ALA A 43 35.73 -3.14 12.51
N GLU A 44 35.95 -4.06 11.58
CA GLU A 44 35.77 -3.83 10.15
C GLU A 44 34.34 -4.09 9.68
N GLU A 45 33.91 -3.35 8.66
CA GLU A 45 32.62 -3.58 8.03
C GLU A 45 32.63 -4.88 7.21
N THR A 46 31.60 -5.71 7.36
CA THR A 46 31.52 -7.03 6.70
C THR A 46 31.17 -6.94 5.21
N TYR A 47 30.80 -5.75 4.72
CA TYR A 47 30.38 -5.55 3.32
C TYR A 47 30.92 -4.23 2.75
N SER A 48 31.17 -4.21 1.44
CA SER A 48 31.69 -3.05 0.72
C SER A 48 30.59 -2.04 0.38
N MET A 49 30.55 -0.93 1.13
CA MET A 49 29.66 0.19 0.82
C MET A 49 29.97 0.86 -0.52
N VAL A 50 31.24 0.90 -0.92
CA VAL A 50 31.68 1.51 -2.18
C VAL A 50 31.17 0.70 -3.37
N THR A 51 31.26 -0.63 -3.29
CA THR A 51 30.74 -1.53 -4.33
C THR A 51 29.22 -1.44 -4.42
N ALA A 52 28.53 -1.49 -3.28
CA ALA A 52 27.08 -1.31 -3.21
C ALA A 52 26.63 0.03 -3.81
N ASN A 53 27.33 1.13 -3.46
CA ASN A 53 27.02 2.46 -3.98
C ASN A 53 27.19 2.53 -5.50
N ARG A 54 28.30 1.99 -6.02
CA ARG A 54 28.55 1.97 -7.47
C ARG A 54 27.50 1.17 -8.21
N PHE A 55 27.18 -0.04 -7.73
CA PHE A 55 26.15 -0.90 -8.31
C PHE A 55 24.81 -0.18 -8.43
N TRP A 56 24.33 0.40 -7.33
CA TRP A 56 23.05 1.11 -7.33
C TRP A 56 23.09 2.43 -8.12
N SER A 57 24.21 3.16 -8.09
CA SER A 57 24.38 4.36 -8.91
C SER A 57 24.36 4.06 -10.41
N GLN A 58 24.78 2.87 -10.83
CA GLN A 58 24.70 2.46 -12.23
C GLN A 58 23.28 2.02 -12.63
N ILE A 59 22.56 1.33 -11.74
CA ILE A 59 21.22 0.79 -12.02
C ILE A 59 20.13 1.85 -11.86
N PHE A 60 20.09 2.53 -10.71
CA PHE A 60 19.04 3.49 -10.36
C PHE A 60 19.48 4.95 -10.44
N ARG A 61 20.74 5.23 -10.84
CA ARG A 61 21.32 6.59 -10.93
C ARG A 61 21.43 7.32 -9.58
N VAL A 62 21.06 6.66 -8.49
CA VAL A 62 21.15 7.15 -7.11
C VAL A 62 21.50 5.98 -6.20
N ALA A 63 22.30 6.25 -5.19
CA ALA A 63 22.63 5.28 -4.17
C ALA A 63 22.93 5.96 -2.84
N PHE A 64 22.70 5.24 -1.75
CA PHE A 64 23.15 5.67 -0.43
C PHE A 64 24.68 5.66 -0.39
N SER A 65 25.28 6.69 0.18
CA SER A 65 26.72 6.80 0.44
C SER A 65 27.06 6.85 1.93
N ASN A 66 26.08 7.18 2.78
CA ASN A 66 26.23 7.26 4.23
C ASN A 66 25.36 6.19 4.90
N LYS A 67 26.01 5.25 5.61
CA LYS A 67 25.33 4.14 6.30
C LYS A 67 24.38 4.62 7.41
N ARG A 68 24.72 5.69 8.13
CA ARG A 68 23.87 6.24 9.20
C ARG A 68 22.59 6.83 8.63
N TRP A 69 22.70 7.56 7.52
CA TRP A 69 21.55 8.10 6.80
C TRP A 69 20.66 6.99 6.25
N LEU A 70 21.24 5.94 5.66
CA LEU A 70 20.50 4.77 5.17
C LEU A 70 19.62 4.15 6.27
N HIS A 71 20.19 3.84 7.42
CA HIS A 71 19.45 3.20 8.52
C HIS A 71 18.41 4.14 9.14
N PHE A 72 18.73 5.43 9.28
CA PHE A 72 17.75 6.43 9.70
C PHE A 72 16.58 6.50 8.71
N PHE A 73 16.86 6.48 7.40
CA PHE A 73 15.84 6.53 6.37
C PHE A 73 14.92 5.30 6.40
N MET A 74 15.47 4.10 6.62
CA MET A 74 14.67 2.88 6.80
C MET A 74 13.70 2.99 7.99
N LEU A 75 14.16 3.53 9.12
CA LEU A 75 13.29 3.82 10.27
C LEU A 75 12.23 4.88 9.90
N PHE A 76 12.68 5.98 9.29
CA PHE A 76 11.84 7.14 9.00
C PHE A 76 10.63 6.79 8.13
N VAL A 77 10.84 6.01 7.05
CA VAL A 77 9.76 5.59 6.15
C VAL A 77 8.71 4.79 6.93
N SER A 78 9.11 3.66 7.55
CA SER A 78 8.15 2.80 8.26
C SER A 78 7.40 3.54 9.38
N VAL A 79 8.11 4.37 10.16
CA VAL A 79 7.51 5.06 11.30
C VAL A 79 6.56 6.15 10.83
N THR A 80 7.02 7.06 9.96
CA THR A 80 6.22 8.21 9.52
C THR A 80 4.89 7.77 8.90
N ASP A 81 4.90 6.67 8.15
CA ASP A 81 3.70 6.22 7.45
C ASP A 81 2.67 5.55 8.38
N LEU A 82 3.12 4.89 9.46
CA LEU A 82 2.22 4.44 10.52
C LEU A 82 1.57 5.64 11.24
N TRP A 83 2.31 6.73 11.45
CA TRP A 83 1.75 7.97 11.99
C TRP A 83 0.69 8.57 11.06
N MET A 84 0.94 8.61 9.75
CA MET A 84 -0.02 9.15 8.78
C MET A 84 -1.29 8.29 8.69
N SER A 85 -1.18 6.96 8.77
CA SER A 85 -2.34 6.06 8.89
C SER A 85 -3.16 6.35 10.14
N ALA A 86 -2.49 6.50 11.29
CA ALA A 86 -3.16 6.77 12.56
C ALA A 86 -3.94 8.08 12.53
N LEU A 87 -3.36 9.15 11.95
CA LEU A 87 -4.08 10.42 11.75
C LEU A 87 -5.33 10.27 10.88
N GLY A 88 -5.27 9.45 9.82
CA GLY A 88 -6.44 9.14 9.00
C GLY A 88 -7.55 8.43 9.80
N VAL A 89 -7.19 7.45 10.62
CA VAL A 89 -8.14 6.72 11.48
C VAL A 89 -8.79 7.65 12.52
N VAL A 90 -8.05 8.61 13.07
CA VAL A 90 -8.62 9.64 13.97
C VAL A 90 -9.71 10.46 13.26
N GLY A 91 -9.52 10.80 11.98
CA GLY A 91 -10.56 11.42 11.16
C GLY A 91 -11.79 10.53 10.99
N LEU A 92 -11.58 9.23 10.68
CA LEU A 92 -12.67 8.25 10.53
C LEU A 92 -13.49 8.08 11.81
N ALA A 93 -12.86 8.17 12.98
CA ALA A 93 -13.57 8.11 14.28
C ALA A 93 -14.61 9.23 14.45
N LEU A 94 -14.43 10.35 13.74
CA LEU A 94 -15.37 11.49 13.72
C LEU A 94 -16.23 11.51 12.44
N ASN A 95 -16.25 10.42 11.66
CA ASN A 95 -16.83 10.34 10.33
C ASN A 95 -16.29 11.38 9.32
N LEU A 96 -15.10 11.95 9.58
CA LEU A 96 -14.43 12.87 8.68
C LEU A 96 -13.68 12.07 7.61
N ARG A 97 -14.38 11.82 6.50
CA ARG A 97 -13.91 10.96 5.40
C ARG A 97 -13.54 11.78 4.17
N ALA A 98 -12.47 11.37 3.49
CA ALA A 98 -12.27 11.70 2.07
C ALA A 98 -13.11 10.72 1.22
N TYR A 99 -14.44 10.78 1.37
CA TYR A 99 -15.36 9.83 0.74
C TYR A 99 -15.65 10.22 -0.71
N ASP A 100 -15.96 11.51 -0.95
CA ASP A 100 -16.38 11.97 -2.26
C ASP A 100 -15.45 13.04 -2.87
N PHE A 101 -15.36 13.02 -4.20
CA PHE A 101 -14.89 14.16 -4.98
C PHE A 101 -16.10 14.92 -5.54
N VAL A 102 -16.45 16.05 -4.91
CA VAL A 102 -17.65 16.85 -5.26
C VAL A 102 -17.70 17.21 -6.75
N SER A 103 -16.54 17.48 -7.38
CA SER A 103 -16.49 17.76 -8.82
C SER A 103 -16.91 16.56 -9.68
N GLN A 104 -16.60 15.33 -9.27
CA GLN A 104 -17.04 14.13 -9.98
C GLN A 104 -18.51 13.83 -9.73
N GLU A 105 -19.02 14.06 -8.52
CA GLU A 105 -20.45 13.87 -8.21
C GLU A 105 -21.33 14.79 -9.07
N ILE A 106 -20.99 16.08 -9.15
CA ILE A 106 -21.74 17.05 -9.97
C ILE A 106 -21.71 16.64 -11.44
N TYR A 107 -20.52 16.27 -11.95
CA TYR A 107 -20.37 15.95 -13.36
C TYR A 107 -21.12 14.66 -13.76
N THR A 108 -21.08 13.63 -12.91
CA THR A 108 -21.81 12.37 -13.12
C THR A 108 -23.33 12.57 -13.03
N ALA A 109 -23.78 13.47 -12.15
CA ALA A 109 -25.20 13.80 -12.04
C ALA A 109 -25.77 14.49 -13.30
N GLU A 110 -24.95 15.29 -13.99
CA GLU A 110 -25.32 15.97 -15.23
C GLU A 110 -25.12 15.08 -16.47
N ASN A 111 -24.16 14.14 -16.44
CA ASN A 111 -23.78 13.31 -17.57
C ASN A 111 -23.89 11.82 -17.23
N LEU A 112 -25.03 11.21 -17.56
CA LEU A 112 -25.33 9.81 -17.24
C LEU A 112 -24.41 8.77 -17.91
N GLU A 113 -23.68 9.15 -18.94
CA GLU A 113 -22.69 8.29 -19.62
C GLU A 113 -21.28 8.40 -19.02
N PHE A 114 -21.07 9.35 -18.10
CA PHE A 114 -19.76 9.53 -17.49
C PHE A 114 -19.52 8.49 -16.40
N GLU A 115 -18.42 7.76 -16.53
CA GLU A 115 -18.06 6.72 -15.59
C GLU A 115 -16.54 6.69 -15.36
N THR A 116 -16.14 6.56 -14.10
CA THR A 116 -14.73 6.41 -13.71
C THR A 116 -14.60 5.26 -12.71
N PHE A 117 -13.37 4.82 -12.44
CA PHE A 117 -13.14 3.87 -11.34
C PHE A 117 -13.61 4.41 -9.98
N TYR A 118 -13.62 5.73 -9.79
CA TYR A 118 -14.14 6.33 -8.57
C TYR A 118 -15.66 6.12 -8.45
N THR A 119 -16.46 6.44 -9.49
CA THR A 119 -17.92 6.25 -9.43
C THR A 119 -18.30 4.77 -9.30
N LYS A 120 -17.57 3.87 -9.98
CA LYS A 120 -17.72 2.41 -9.80
C LYS A 120 -17.47 1.96 -8.36
N ASN A 121 -16.44 2.49 -7.71
CA ASN A 121 -16.14 2.16 -6.32
C ASN A 121 -17.22 2.66 -5.36
N ILE A 122 -17.87 3.80 -5.64
CA ILE A 122 -19.00 4.28 -4.84
C ILE A 122 -20.18 3.31 -4.92
N LEU A 123 -20.52 2.81 -6.11
CA LEU A 123 -21.57 1.79 -6.29
C LEU A 123 -21.25 0.49 -5.54
N LEU A 124 -19.99 0.04 -5.58
CA LEU A 124 -19.56 -1.13 -4.80
C LEU A 124 -19.74 -0.87 -3.29
N ASN A 125 -19.37 0.31 -2.80
CA ASN A 125 -19.53 0.68 -1.39
C ASN A 125 -20.99 0.72 -0.96
N GLU A 126 -21.91 1.16 -1.82
CA GLU A 126 -23.35 1.11 -1.56
C GLU A 126 -23.86 -0.33 -1.43
N GLY A 127 -23.43 -1.21 -2.34
CA GLY A 127 -23.73 -2.64 -2.28
C GLY A 127 -23.24 -3.29 -0.98
N ILE A 128 -21.99 -3.02 -0.58
CA ILE A 128 -21.40 -3.50 0.67
C ILE A 128 -22.24 -3.05 1.87
N ARG A 129 -22.59 -1.76 1.97
CA ARG A 129 -23.38 -1.22 3.08
C ARG A 129 -24.76 -1.88 3.15
N ALA A 130 -25.48 -1.93 2.05
CA ALA A 130 -26.84 -2.49 2.03
C ALA A 130 -26.86 -3.98 2.39
N TRP A 131 -25.85 -4.73 1.95
CA TRP A 131 -25.80 -6.19 2.16
C TRP A 131 -25.28 -6.58 3.54
N MET A 132 -24.26 -5.88 4.04
CA MET A 132 -23.62 -6.25 5.30
C MET A 132 -24.30 -5.64 6.53
N ALA A 133 -24.91 -4.45 6.42
CA ALA A 133 -25.35 -3.69 7.60
C ALA A 133 -26.32 -4.45 8.51
N ALA A 134 -27.27 -5.22 7.97
CA ALA A 134 -28.23 -5.96 8.78
C ALA A 134 -27.58 -7.04 9.68
N GLN A 135 -26.48 -7.64 9.22
CA GLN A 135 -25.75 -8.66 10.00
C GLN A 135 -24.65 -8.03 10.87
N ASP A 136 -23.95 -7.03 10.36
CA ASP A 136 -22.82 -6.38 11.03
C ASP A 136 -23.26 -5.38 12.13
N GLN A 137 -24.48 -4.85 12.01
CA GLN A 137 -25.08 -3.92 12.97
C GLN A 137 -26.40 -4.47 13.55
N PRO A 138 -26.37 -5.60 14.29
CA PRO A 138 -27.59 -6.26 14.75
C PRO A 138 -28.39 -5.40 15.74
N HIS A 139 -27.74 -4.44 16.41
CA HIS A 139 -28.39 -3.52 17.35
C HIS A 139 -29.32 -2.51 16.66
N GLU A 140 -29.14 -2.26 15.36
CA GLU A 140 -29.96 -1.33 14.57
C GLU A 140 -31.29 -1.97 14.08
N ASN A 141 -31.47 -3.29 14.24
CA ASN A 141 -32.66 -4.04 13.81
C ASN A 141 -33.11 -3.74 12.36
N LEU A 142 -32.14 -3.61 11.45
CA LEU A 142 -32.39 -3.27 10.05
C LEU A 142 -33.12 -4.41 9.32
N LEU A 143 -34.24 -4.09 8.67
CA LEU A 143 -35.00 -5.00 7.82
C LEU A 143 -35.05 -4.47 6.40
N PHE A 144 -34.18 -5.00 5.54
CA PHE A 144 -34.16 -4.67 4.11
C PHE A 144 -34.96 -5.71 3.33
N TYR A 145 -35.91 -5.26 2.50
CA TYR A 145 -36.60 -6.15 1.56
C TYR A 145 -35.67 -6.53 0.41
N ASN A 146 -35.73 -7.80 -0.03
CA ASN A 146 -34.88 -8.33 -1.10
C ASN A 146 -34.95 -7.51 -2.40
N SER A 147 -36.09 -6.89 -2.72
CA SER A 147 -36.23 -6.03 -3.91
C SER A 147 -35.33 -4.78 -3.88
N LEU A 148 -35.07 -4.22 -2.70
CA LEU A 148 -34.21 -3.03 -2.52
C LEU A 148 -32.71 -3.40 -2.62
N ILE A 149 -32.32 -4.58 -2.14
CA ILE A 149 -30.92 -5.04 -2.15
C ILE A 149 -30.51 -5.55 -3.54
N PHE A 150 -31.35 -6.39 -4.16
CA PHE A 150 -31.02 -7.00 -5.46
C PHE A 150 -31.01 -5.99 -6.61
N SER A 151 -31.84 -4.94 -6.55
CA SER A 151 -31.89 -3.93 -7.61
C SER A 151 -30.59 -3.10 -7.71
N GLY A 152 -29.94 -2.80 -6.58
CA GLY A 152 -28.66 -2.07 -6.57
C GLY A 152 -27.48 -2.94 -7.05
N PHE A 153 -27.43 -4.20 -6.61
CA PHE A 153 -26.34 -5.11 -6.96
C PHE A 153 -26.40 -5.58 -8.43
N LEU A 154 -27.61 -5.85 -8.95
CA LEU A 154 -27.79 -6.21 -10.36
C LEU A 154 -27.45 -5.04 -11.29
N LEU A 155 -27.76 -3.79 -10.91
CA LEU A 155 -27.37 -2.60 -11.66
C LEU A 155 -25.84 -2.43 -11.71
N CYS A 156 -25.15 -2.64 -10.59
CA CYS A 156 -23.69 -2.62 -10.51
C CYS A 156 -23.05 -3.69 -11.42
N MET A 157 -23.59 -4.92 -11.40
CA MET A 157 -23.08 -6.05 -12.21
C MET A 157 -23.41 -5.93 -13.71
N LEU A 158 -24.59 -5.41 -14.07
CA LEU A 158 -25.04 -5.30 -15.46
C LEU A 158 -24.32 -4.20 -16.24
N ASN A 159 -23.87 -3.13 -15.59
CA ASN A 159 -23.05 -2.11 -16.24
C ASN A 159 -21.63 -2.62 -16.57
N ASP A 160 -21.02 -3.43 -15.69
CA ASP A 160 -19.71 -4.03 -15.96
C ASP A 160 -19.75 -5.14 -17.03
N LEU A 161 -20.83 -5.93 -17.09
CA LEU A 161 -20.99 -7.01 -18.08
C LEU A 161 -21.15 -6.52 -19.53
N ARG A 162 -21.57 -5.26 -19.77
CA ARG A 162 -21.63 -4.71 -21.14
C ARG A 162 -20.25 -4.55 -21.77
N TYR A 163 -19.20 -4.40 -20.97
CA TYR A 163 -17.83 -4.23 -21.47
C TYR A 163 -17.04 -5.54 -21.59
N LEU A 164 -17.46 -6.61 -20.91
CA LEU A 164 -16.78 -7.91 -20.98
C LEU A 164 -17.17 -8.74 -22.23
N PHE A 165 -18.25 -8.36 -22.93
CA PHE A 165 -18.72 -9.01 -24.18
C PHE A 165 -18.40 -8.21 -25.45
N LEU A 166 -17.58 -7.16 -25.35
CA LEU A 166 -17.14 -6.31 -26.48
C LEU A 166 -15.63 -6.41 -26.79
N ILE A 167 -14.94 -7.41 -26.24
CA ILE A 167 -13.62 -7.88 -26.68
C ILE A 167 -13.80 -9.31 -27.20
#